data_AF-A0A6H5FUX4-F1
#
_entry.id   AF-A0A6H5FUX4-F1
#
_cell.length_a   1.000
_cell.length_b   1.000
_cell.length_c   1.000
_cell.angle_alpha   90.00
_cell.angle_beta   90.00
_cell.angle_gamma   90.00
#
_symmetry.space_group_name_H-M   'P 1'
#
loop_
_entity.id
_entity.type
_entity.pdbx_description
1 polymer ?
#
loop_
_entity_poly.entity_id
_entity_poly.type
_entity_poly.pdbx_seq_one_letter_code
_entity_poly.pdbx_strand_id
1 'polypeptide(L)'
;MHSITTIGTNNFITHFNVIATAKPNLATFLKYAKVELVPPTPGEIGQVGAGIKNIISSAKSGKWKTLTVREAWLNALVTCEVLCWFYVGEVIGKRNLVGYRVEV
;
A
#
# COMPACT_ATOMS: atom_id res chain seq x y z
N MET A 1 -21.18 1.20 -44.70
CA MET A 1 -21.19 0.01 -43.81
C MET A 1 -19.79 -0.51 -43.47
N HIS A 2 -18.80 -0.43 -44.38
CA HIS A 2 -17.43 -0.91 -44.16
C HIS A 2 -16.61 -0.13 -43.10
N SER A 3 -16.85 1.18 -42.94
CA SER A 3 -16.05 2.02 -42.04
C SER A 3 -16.40 1.87 -40.54
N ILE A 4 -17.63 1.42 -40.23
CA ILE A 4 -18.10 1.23 -38.84
C ILE A 4 -17.49 -0.05 -38.24
N THR A 5 -17.33 -1.10 -39.04
CA THR A 5 -16.69 -2.36 -38.65
C THR A 5 -15.20 -2.20 -38.37
N THR A 6 -14.50 -1.31 -39.10
CA THR A 6 -13.07 -0.99 -38.87
C THR A 6 -12.83 -0.18 -37.59
N ILE A 7 -13.71 0.76 -37.26
CA ILE A 7 -13.63 1.50 -35.99
C ILE A 7 -13.89 0.58 -34.79
N GLY A 8 -14.88 -0.31 -34.89
CA GLY A 8 -15.15 -1.31 -33.84
C GLY A 8 -13.99 -2.30 -33.61
N THR A 9 -13.27 -2.70 -34.66
CA THR A 9 -12.09 -3.57 -34.55
C THR A 9 -10.87 -2.85 -34.01
N ASN A 10 -10.62 -1.59 -34.40
CA ASN A 10 -9.50 -0.81 -33.85
C ASN A 10 -9.65 -0.53 -32.35
N ASN A 11 -10.86 -0.22 -31.88
CA ASN A 11 -11.14 -0.02 -30.46
C ASN A 11 -11.00 -1.34 -29.68
N PHE A 12 -11.47 -2.45 -30.24
CA PHE A 12 -11.31 -3.76 -29.62
C PHE A 12 -9.84 -4.18 -29.49
N ILE A 13 -9.02 -3.90 -30.51
CA ILE A 13 -7.58 -4.18 -30.51
C ILE A 13 -6.86 -3.31 -29.46
N THR A 14 -7.20 -2.03 -29.31
CA THR A 14 -6.59 -1.18 -28.27
C THR A 14 -6.98 -1.64 -26.87
N HIS A 15 -8.23 -2.03 -26.63
CA HIS A 15 -8.65 -2.63 -25.35
C HIS A 15 -7.92 -3.96 -25.07
N PHE A 16 -7.78 -4.84 -26.07
CA PHE A 16 -7.04 -6.10 -25.94
C PHE A 16 -5.55 -5.88 -25.64
N ASN A 17 -4.93 -4.89 -26.28
CA ASN A 17 -3.54 -4.54 -26.03
C ASN A 17 -3.33 -4.00 -24.61
N VAL A 18 -4.22 -3.13 -24.11
CA VAL A 18 -4.16 -2.63 -22.73
C VAL A 18 -4.27 -3.77 -21.72
N ILE A 19 -5.19 -4.72 -21.94
CA ILE A 19 -5.37 -5.88 -21.06
C ILE A 19 -4.13 -6.80 -21.13
N ALA A 20 -3.59 -7.03 -22.33
CA ALA A 20 -2.39 -7.84 -22.53
C ALA A 20 -1.15 -7.24 -21.83
N THR A 21 -1.00 -5.92 -21.84
CA THR A 21 0.10 -5.22 -21.16
C THR A 21 -0.10 -5.11 -19.65
N ALA A 22 -1.34 -4.93 -19.17
CA ALA A 22 -1.63 -4.79 -17.74
C ALA A 22 -1.53 -6.12 -16.97
N LYS A 23 -1.85 -7.25 -17.62
CA LYS A 23 -1.87 -8.59 -17.01
C LYS A 23 -0.54 -9.02 -16.36
N PRO A 24 0.64 -8.88 -16.99
CA PRO A 24 1.92 -9.27 -16.35
C PRO A 24 2.30 -8.37 -15.17
N ASN A 25 1.99 -7.08 -15.24
CA ASN A 25 2.25 -6.13 -14.15
C ASN A 25 1.36 -6.43 -12.93
N LEU A 26 0.07 -6.72 -13.18
CA LEU A 26 -0.86 -7.11 -12.13
C LEU A 26 -0.49 -8.48 -11.53
N ALA A 27 -0.03 -9.43 -12.34
CA ALA A 27 0.43 -10.73 -11.85
C ALA A 27 1.65 -10.59 -10.93
N THR A 28 2.60 -9.71 -11.30
CA THR A 28 3.76 -9.38 -10.45
C THR A 28 3.31 -8.70 -9.16
N PHE A 29 2.41 -7.72 -9.24
CA PHE A 29 1.83 -7.06 -8.06
C PHE A 29 1.14 -8.04 -7.13
N LEU A 30 0.29 -8.92 -7.66
CA LEU A 30 -0.42 -9.95 -6.87
C LEU A 30 0.54 -10.94 -6.20
N LYS A 31 1.65 -11.28 -6.87
CA LYS A 31 2.68 -12.15 -6.29
C LYS A 31 3.30 -11.55 -5.02
N TYR A 32 3.69 -10.27 -5.05
CA TYR A 32 4.29 -9.60 -3.89
C TYR A 32 3.24 -9.20 -2.84
N ALA A 33 2.09 -8.72 -3.28
CA ALA A 33 0.97 -8.40 -2.40
C ALA A 33 0.55 -9.59 -1.52
N LYS A 34 0.58 -10.83 -2.06
CA LYS A 34 0.24 -12.04 -1.30
C LYS A 34 1.22 -12.34 -0.16
N VAL A 35 2.47 -11.90 -0.23
CA VAL A 35 3.47 -12.20 0.80
C VAL A 35 3.65 -11.04 1.78
N GLU A 36 3.42 -9.80 1.33
CA GLU A 36 3.64 -8.60 2.15
C GLU A 36 2.36 -8.01 2.75
N LEU A 37 1.18 -8.24 2.14
CA LEU A 37 -0.10 -7.68 2.60
C LEU A 37 -0.99 -8.71 3.31
N VAL A 38 -0.51 -9.94 3.54
CA VAL A 38 -1.27 -10.94 4.30
C VAL A 38 -1.27 -10.55 5.78
N PRO A 39 -2.44 -10.55 6.44
CA PRO A 39 -2.50 -10.24 7.86
C PRO A 39 -1.60 -11.21 8.64
N PRO A 40 -0.77 -10.70 9.57
CA PRO A 40 0.20 -11.50 10.29
C PRO A 40 -0.47 -12.60 11.11
N THR A 41 0.24 -13.70 11.29
CA THR A 41 -0.23 -14.83 12.08
C THR A 41 -0.27 -14.43 13.57
N PRO A 42 -1.22 -14.91 14.39
CA PRO A 42 -1.30 -14.53 15.80
C PRO A 42 0.00 -14.71 16.62
N GLY A 43 0.86 -15.66 16.26
CA GLY A 43 2.18 -15.84 16.89
C GLY A 43 3.16 -14.69 16.63
N GLU A 44 3.06 -14.02 15.48
CA GLU A 44 3.91 -12.88 15.12
C GLU A 44 3.48 -11.61 15.87
N ILE A 45 2.19 -11.49 16.19
CA ILE A 45 1.65 -10.37 17.00
C ILE A 45 2.31 -10.33 18.39
N GLY A 46 2.56 -11.50 19.00
CA GLY A 46 3.29 -11.59 20.26
C GLY A 46 4.73 -11.06 20.17
N GLN A 47 5.41 -11.32 19.05
CA GLN A 47 6.77 -10.83 18.79
C GLN A 47 6.79 -9.31 18.57
N VAL A 48 5.80 -8.76 17.86
CA VAL A 48 5.63 -7.31 17.69
C VAL A 48 5.48 -6.61 19.04
N GLY A 49 4.70 -7.19 19.97
CA GLY A 49 4.56 -6.67 21.32
C GLY A 49 5.88 -6.60 22.11
N ALA A 50 6.78 -7.57 21.92
CA ALA A 50 8.12 -7.53 22.50
C ALA A 50 9.00 -6.46 21.83
N GLY A 51 8.90 -6.29 20.51
CA GLY A 51 9.59 -5.24 19.76
C GLY A 51 9.25 -3.83 20.24
N ILE A 52 7.96 -3.55 20.47
CA ILE A 52 7.49 -2.25 20.98
C ILE A 52 8.10 -1.95 22.35
N LYS A 53 8.15 -2.94 23.26
CA LYS A 53 8.77 -2.77 24.59
C LYS A 53 10.24 -2.39 24.49
N ASN A 54 10.98 -2.99 23.56
CA ASN A 54 12.39 -2.69 23.33
C ASN A 54 12.60 -1.28 22.77
N ILE A 55 11.71 -0.80 21.88
CA ILE A 55 11.72 0.57 21.37
C ILE A 55 11.50 1.57 22.52
N ILE A 56 10.50 1.33 23.37
CA ILE A 56 10.20 2.19 24.53
C ILE A 56 11.40 2.25 25.49
N SER A 57 12.01 1.10 25.78
CA SER A 57 13.22 1.03 26.62
C SER A 57 14.41 1.77 26.00
N SER A 58 14.59 1.66 24.68
CA SER A 58 15.64 2.34 23.93
C SER A 58 15.44 3.87 23.86
N ALA A 59 14.18 4.31 23.79
CA ALA A 59 13.84 5.73 23.86
C ALA A 59 14.13 6.30 25.27
N LYS A 60 13.71 5.59 26.32
CA LYS A 60 13.97 5.97 27.73
C LYS A 60 15.46 6.03 28.07
N SER A 61 16.25 5.10 27.52
CA SER A 61 17.70 5.04 27.76
C SER A 61 18.51 6.04 26.92
N GLY A 62 17.89 6.83 26.04
CA GLY A 62 18.59 7.85 25.27
C GLY A 62 19.32 7.34 24.02
N LYS A 63 19.22 6.05 23.68
CA LYS A 63 19.89 5.42 22.51
C LYS A 63 19.45 5.99 21.16
N TRP A 64 18.32 6.66 21.10
CA TRP A 64 17.85 7.36 19.90
C TRP A 64 18.77 8.51 19.46
N LYS A 65 19.59 9.05 20.38
CA LYS A 65 20.53 10.15 20.09
C LYS A 65 21.81 9.69 19.37
N THR A 66 22.10 8.39 19.39
CA THR A 66 23.28 7.81 18.72
C THR A 66 22.97 7.25 17.33
N LEU A 67 21.71 7.35 16.87
CA LEU A 67 21.31 6.89 15.54
C LEU A 67 21.92 7.77 14.45
N THR A 68 22.35 7.15 13.36
CA THR A 68 22.81 7.91 12.20
C THR A 68 21.63 8.53 11.45
N VAL A 69 21.86 9.65 10.77
CA VAL A 69 20.80 10.35 10.00
C VAL A 69 20.16 9.44 8.95
N ARG A 70 20.94 8.54 8.35
CA ARG A 70 20.44 7.57 7.35
C ARG A 70 19.45 6.60 7.96
N GLU A 71 19.76 6.05 9.14
CA GLU A 71 18.87 5.12 9.86
C GLU A 71 17.61 5.85 10.35
N ALA A 72 17.76 7.05 10.88
CA ALA A 72 16.63 7.87 11.31
C ALA A 72 15.68 8.18 10.14
N TRP A 73 16.23 8.50 8.97
CA TRP A 73 15.45 8.78 7.76
C TRP A 73 14.70 7.55 7.25
N LEU A 74 15.34 6.38 7.22
CA LEU A 74 14.68 5.13 6.84
C LEU A 74 13.52 4.79 7.79
N ASN A 75 13.74 4.90 9.11
CA ASN A 75 12.68 4.66 10.09
C ASN A 75 11.52 5.66 9.95
N ALA A 76 11.82 6.92 9.60
CA ALA A 76 10.79 7.93 9.35
C ALA A 76 9.95 7.61 8.10
N LEU A 77 10.58 7.15 7.01
CA LEU A 77 9.88 6.75 5.79
C LEU A 77 8.94 5.56 6.04
N VAL A 78 9.41 4.52 6.75
CA VAL A 78 8.56 3.38 7.13
C VAL A 78 7.41 3.83 8.03
N THR A 79 7.66 4.72 8.99
CA THR A 79 6.60 5.28 9.84
C THR A 79 5.56 6.03 9.02
N CYS A 80 6.00 6.82 8.03
CA CYS A 80 5.12 7.53 7.10
C CYS A 80 4.25 6.56 6.29
N GLU A 81 4.82 5.47 5.79
CA GLU A 81 4.08 4.44 5.06
C GLU A 81 2.97 3.82 5.90
N VAL A 82 3.25 3.47 7.16
CA VAL A 82 2.24 2.93 8.09
C VAL A 82 1.12 3.94 8.35
N LEU A 83 1.44 5.24 8.45
CA LEU A 83 0.43 6.29 8.59
C LEU A 83 -0.43 6.44 7.32
N CYS A 84 0.17 6.33 6.13
CA CYS A 84 -0.57 6.33 4.88
C CYS A 84 -1.59 5.18 4.82
N TRP A 85 -1.25 3.99 5.31
CA TRP A 85 -2.20 2.86 5.41
C TRP A 85 -3.41 3.16 6.31
N PHE A 86 -3.24 3.95 7.37
CA PHE A 86 -4.37 4.42 8.19
C PHE A 86 -5.33 5.30 7.38
N TYR A 87 -4.81 6.25 6.59
CA TYR A 87 -5.63 7.10 5.73
C TYR A 87 -6.33 6.33 4.60
N VAL A 88 -5.68 5.30 4.04
CA VAL A 88 -6.33 4.39 3.07
C VAL A 88 -7.51 3.68 3.73
N GLY A 89 -7.36 3.23 4.97
CA GLY A 89 -8.46 2.66 5.77
C GLY A 89 -9.59 3.65 6.00
N GLU A 90 -9.27 4.91 6.30
CA GLU A 90 -10.25 6.00 6.43
C GLU A 90 -11.02 6.24 5.12
N VAL A 91 -10.35 6.23 3.97
CA VAL A 91 -10.98 6.35 2.65
C VAL A 91 -11.93 5.19 2.38
N ILE A 92 -11.55 3.95 2.72
CA ILE A 92 -12.42 2.77 2.62
C ILE A 92 -13.63 2.91 3.55
N GLY A 93 -13.41 3.36 4.79
CA GLY A 93 -14.46 3.54 5.81
C GLY A 93 -15.49 4.61 5.42
N LYS A 94 -15.05 5.73 4.84
CA LYS A 94 -15.94 6.78 4.32
C LYS A 94 -16.59 6.41 2.99
N ARG A 95 -16.02 5.44 2.26
CA ARG A 95 -16.41 5.05 0.89
C ARG A 95 -16.37 6.21 -0.10
N ASN A 96 -15.53 7.21 0.16
CA ASN A 96 -15.37 8.40 -0.66
C ASN A 96 -13.91 8.83 -0.71
N LEU A 97 -13.42 9.14 -1.92
CA LEU A 97 -12.02 9.55 -2.14
C LEU A 97 -11.77 11.00 -1.71
N VAL A 98 -12.80 11.85 -1.69
CA VAL A 98 -12.68 13.28 -1.36
C VAL A 98 -13.82 13.74 -0.45
N GLY A 99 -13.50 14.00 0.83
CA GLY A 99 -14.43 14.57 1.81
C GLY A 99 -15.50 13.60 2.33
N TYR A 100 -16.21 14.00 3.40
CA TYR A 100 -17.45 13.34 3.77
C TYR A 100 -18.57 13.85 2.88
N ARG A 101 -19.40 12.95 2.34
CA ARG A 101 -20.61 13.33 1.62
C ARG A 101 -21.63 13.80 2.66
N VAL A 102 -21.58 15.08 2.99
CA VAL A 102 -22.59 15.72 3.83
C VAL A 102 -23.78 16.00 2.91
N GLU A 103 -24.78 15.13 2.94
CA GLU A 103 -26.08 15.49 2.37
C GLU A 103 -26.73 16.49 3.33
N VAL A 104 -26.93 17.70 2.85
CA VAL A 104 -27.85 18.70 3.42
C VAL A 104 -29.20 18.59 2.77
#